data_AF-A0A945UR38-F1
#
_entry.id   AF-A0A945UR38-F1
#
_cell.length_a   1.000
_cell.length_b   1.000
_cell.length_c   1.000
_cell.angle_alpha   90.00
_cell.angle_beta   90.00
_cell.angle_gamma   90.00
#
_symmetry.space_group_name_H-M   'P 1'
#
loop_
_entity.id
_entity.type
_entity.pdbx_description
1 polymer ?
#
loop_
_entity_poly.entity_id
_entity_poly.type
_entity_poly.pdbx_seq_one_letter_code
_entity_poly.pdbx_strand_id
1 'polypeptide(L)'
;MRVQPILLRSIFLMLSLGVLPLVGLGAGGGGHGPEIEFPQALESYSDTSESTLIDTLKGRIAAEPFNLVATVIFLLAIIHTFLTARIRHMAHEVEEIHAAQLKKRYRKPETDNDEDGVPDEVSFKGQILHFLGEVEAVFGIWAIVLMVALTVEKGWGTVIGYIDDKVNYTEPMFVVVIMAMASSRPVLRFARQLMAGIASIGKQSIAAWWLSILIVGPVLGSFITEPAAMTISALLLARQFYELKPSPKFAYATIGLLFVNISVGGTFTHFAAPPVLMVAGPWGWDMAYMFSNFGWKALIGILIATAIYFFIFRKEFAAMEARLKTDPSMDSKASDGAGVPVWITFVQLLFMAWTVFVAHHPAMFVGGFLFFLAFAQATAHHQAKIDLKPPLLVGFFLAGLVTHGGLQGWWIEPVLTRLGEIPLFIGATALTAVNDNAAITYLATLVPTFTEELKYAVVAGAVTGGGLTVIANAPNPAGQSILQRFFPDGVSPLGLLAGALLPTLVMSGCFLLFG
;
A
#
# COMPACT_ATOMS: atom_id res chain seq x y z
N MET A 1 -10.26 2.36 -31.47
CA MET A 1 -11.45 2.55 -30.61
C MET A 1 -11.45 4.00 -30.16
N ARG A 2 -12.54 4.75 -30.33
CA ARG A 2 -12.60 6.15 -29.85
C ARG A 2 -12.65 6.12 -28.32
N VAL A 3 -11.70 6.78 -27.65
CA VAL A 3 -11.77 7.12 -26.22
C VAL A 3 -13.21 7.51 -25.91
N GLN A 4 -13.93 6.76 -25.07
CA GLN A 4 -15.32 7.09 -24.76
C GLN A 4 -15.35 8.48 -24.10
N PRO A 5 -15.85 9.53 -24.79
CA PRO A 5 -15.83 10.90 -24.26
C PRO A 5 -16.63 11.02 -22.96
N ILE A 6 -17.51 10.06 -22.73
CA ILE A 6 -18.39 9.93 -21.56
C ILE A 6 -17.55 9.73 -20.29
N LEU A 7 -16.58 8.81 -20.27
CA LEU A 7 -15.82 8.50 -19.06
C LEU A 7 -14.91 9.68 -18.64
N LEU A 8 -14.24 10.31 -19.62
CA LEU A 8 -13.43 11.51 -19.37
C LEU A 8 -14.29 12.68 -18.88
N ARG A 9 -15.49 12.85 -19.43
CA ARG A 9 -16.48 13.82 -18.93
C ARG A 9 -16.95 13.46 -17.54
N SER A 10 -17.15 12.19 -17.20
CA SER A 10 -17.55 11.75 -15.86
C SER A 10 -16.49 12.04 -14.80
N ILE A 11 -15.20 11.89 -15.13
CA ILE A 11 -14.09 12.21 -14.21
C ILE A 11 -14.00 13.72 -13.97
N PHE A 12 -14.04 14.52 -15.05
CA PHE A 12 -14.10 15.99 -14.92
C PHE A 12 -15.36 16.43 -14.17
N LEU A 13 -16.50 15.79 -14.43
CA LEU A 13 -17.74 16.04 -13.72
C LEU A 13 -17.59 15.70 -12.23
N MET A 14 -17.00 14.57 -11.86
CA MET A 14 -16.72 14.20 -10.47
C MET A 14 -15.81 15.22 -9.77
N LEU A 15 -14.70 15.60 -10.39
CA LEU A 15 -13.80 16.62 -9.84
C LEU A 15 -14.50 17.98 -9.72
N SER A 16 -15.37 18.35 -10.67
CA SER A 16 -16.15 19.59 -10.60
C SER A 16 -17.34 19.53 -9.64
N LEU A 17 -17.93 18.35 -9.42
CA LEU A 17 -19.02 18.11 -8.47
C LEU A 17 -18.50 18.16 -7.02
N GLY A 18 -17.25 17.76 -6.78
CA GLY A 18 -16.60 17.97 -5.48
C GLY A 18 -16.32 19.45 -5.16
N VAL A 19 -16.35 20.33 -6.17
CA VAL A 19 -16.14 21.78 -6.04
C VAL A 19 -17.47 22.55 -6.03
N LEU A 20 -18.58 21.94 -6.46
CA LEU A 20 -19.91 22.53 -6.35
C LEU A 20 -20.35 22.43 -4.89
N PRO A 21 -20.42 23.54 -4.15
CA PRO A 21 -20.96 23.47 -2.81
C PRO A 21 -22.46 23.16 -2.96
N LEU A 22 -22.97 22.27 -2.11
CA LEU A 22 -24.41 22.21 -1.81
C LEU A 22 -24.76 23.51 -1.07
N VAL A 23 -24.79 24.63 -1.81
CA VAL A 23 -25.09 25.96 -1.28
C VAL A 23 -26.56 25.99 -0.88
N GLY A 24 -26.83 25.66 0.38
CA GLY A 24 -27.89 26.33 1.13
C GLY A 24 -27.38 27.73 1.46
N LEU A 25 -27.95 28.75 0.83
CA LEU A 25 -27.65 30.16 1.09
C LEU A 25 -27.92 30.51 2.56
N GLY A 26 -26.90 30.42 3.40
CA GLY A 26 -26.81 31.08 4.70
C GLY A 26 -25.62 32.03 4.68
N ALA A 27 -25.84 33.26 4.20
CA ALA A 27 -24.83 34.31 4.26
C ALA A 27 -24.60 34.72 5.72
N GLY A 28 -23.57 34.15 6.35
CA GLY A 28 -23.02 34.60 7.63
C GLY A 28 -21.71 35.35 7.38
N GLY A 29 -21.74 36.68 7.55
CA GLY A 29 -20.62 37.57 7.27
C GLY A 29 -19.37 37.27 8.09
N GLY A 30 -18.22 37.64 7.53
CA GLY A 30 -16.93 37.61 8.20
C GLY A 30 -16.96 38.41 9.50
N GLY A 31 -17.05 37.68 10.61
CA GLY A 31 -16.79 38.16 11.95
C GLY A 31 -15.85 37.15 12.61
N HIS A 32 -14.85 37.64 13.35
CA HIS A 32 -14.11 36.84 14.32
C HIS A 32 -15.08 36.38 15.42
N GLY A 33 -15.89 35.37 15.12
CA GLY A 33 -16.60 34.57 16.11
C GLY A 33 -15.62 33.67 16.86
N PRO A 34 -16.05 33.08 17.99
CA PRO A 34 -15.23 32.12 18.72
C PRO A 34 -14.72 31.04 17.75
N GLU A 35 -13.46 30.64 17.90
CA GLU A 35 -12.84 29.56 17.13
C GLU A 35 -13.84 28.43 16.96
N ILE A 36 -14.33 28.24 15.73
CA ILE A 36 -15.20 27.11 15.42
C ILE A 36 -14.29 25.90 15.50
N GLU A 37 -14.43 25.12 16.58
CA GLU A 37 -13.69 23.88 16.75
C GLU A 37 -14.07 22.91 15.62
N PHE A 38 -13.16 22.76 14.66
CA PHE A 38 -13.35 21.91 13.48
C PHE A 38 -12.20 20.89 13.38
N PRO A 39 -12.49 19.60 13.12
CA PRO A 39 -13.82 18.99 13.07
C PRO A 39 -14.50 18.98 14.44
N GLN A 40 -15.83 18.93 14.43
CA GLN A 40 -16.62 18.79 15.64
C GLN A 40 -16.27 17.46 16.35
N ALA A 41 -15.97 17.51 17.65
CA ALA A 41 -15.62 16.33 18.43
C ALA A 41 -16.80 15.34 18.53
N LEU A 42 -16.53 14.04 18.42
CA LEU A 42 -17.58 12.99 18.42
C LEU A 42 -18.45 13.01 19.69
N GLU A 43 -17.84 13.28 20.84
CA GLU A 43 -18.52 13.35 22.14
C GLU A 43 -19.51 14.53 22.25
N SER A 44 -19.38 15.54 21.38
CA SER A 44 -20.27 16.70 21.38
C SER A 44 -21.60 16.42 20.65
N TYR A 45 -21.71 15.33 19.91
CA TYR A 45 -22.98 14.94 19.27
C TYR A 45 -23.96 14.45 20.33
N SER A 46 -25.17 15.03 20.32
CA SER A 46 -26.26 14.66 21.23
C SER A 46 -26.96 13.38 20.78
N ASP A 47 -26.22 12.27 20.73
CA ASP A 47 -26.76 10.98 20.32
C ASP A 47 -27.58 10.34 21.44
N THR A 48 -28.80 9.90 21.13
CA THR A 48 -29.63 9.15 22.07
C THR A 48 -29.43 7.64 21.87
N SER A 49 -29.31 6.90 22.98
CA SER A 49 -29.05 5.45 22.97
C SER A 49 -30.16 4.61 22.30
N GLU A 50 -31.35 5.18 22.13
CA GLU A 50 -32.50 4.52 21.48
C GLU A 50 -32.63 4.86 19.98
N SER A 51 -31.77 5.74 19.44
CA SER A 51 -31.86 6.18 18.05
C SER A 51 -31.46 5.09 17.04
N THR A 52 -32.19 5.01 15.92
CA THR A 52 -31.76 4.18 14.80
C THR A 52 -30.51 4.78 14.17
N LEU A 53 -29.71 3.97 13.45
CA LEU A 53 -28.49 4.47 12.77
C LEU A 53 -28.80 5.67 11.87
N ILE A 54 -29.93 5.62 11.17
CA ILE A 54 -30.36 6.68 10.26
C ILE A 54 -30.68 7.96 11.04
N ASP A 55 -31.29 7.86 12.22
CA ASP A 55 -31.63 9.01 13.04
C ASP A 55 -30.37 9.67 13.62
N THR A 56 -29.41 8.86 14.10
CA THR A 56 -28.09 9.33 14.53
C THR A 56 -27.39 10.10 13.41
N LEU A 57 -27.30 9.51 12.22
CA LEU A 57 -26.63 10.14 11.08
C LEU A 57 -27.31 11.44 10.65
N LYS A 58 -28.65 11.48 10.62
CA LYS A 58 -29.39 12.73 10.32
C LYS A 58 -29.13 13.81 11.37
N GLY A 59 -29.09 13.45 12.65
CA GLY A 59 -28.78 14.37 13.74
C GLY A 59 -27.38 14.97 13.61
N ARG A 60 -26.36 14.12 13.36
CA ARG A 60 -24.97 14.56 13.17
C ARG A 60 -24.79 15.44 11.92
N ILE A 61 -25.48 15.15 10.81
CA ILE A 61 -25.50 16.02 9.61
C ILE A 61 -26.14 17.37 9.91
N ALA A 62 -27.21 17.41 10.69
CA ALA A 62 -27.87 18.67 11.04
C ALA A 62 -26.99 19.55 11.94
N ALA A 63 -26.17 18.94 12.79
CA ALA A 63 -25.22 19.65 13.65
C ALA A 63 -24.01 20.20 12.88
N GLU A 64 -23.44 19.41 11.96
CA GLU A 64 -22.31 19.83 11.11
C GLU A 64 -22.55 19.42 9.66
N PRO A 65 -23.20 20.27 8.83
CA PRO A 65 -23.53 19.95 7.45
C PRO A 65 -22.32 19.66 6.56
N PHE A 66 -21.15 20.27 6.85
CA PHE A 66 -19.93 20.07 6.07
C PHE A 66 -19.47 18.61 6.09
N ASN A 67 -19.78 17.87 7.15
CA ASN A 67 -19.46 16.44 7.26
C ASN A 67 -20.01 15.63 6.08
N LEU A 68 -21.22 15.96 5.59
CA LEU A 68 -21.78 15.29 4.43
C LEU A 68 -20.99 15.61 3.16
N VAL A 69 -20.57 16.87 2.97
CA VAL A 69 -19.73 17.29 1.84
C VAL A 69 -18.39 16.57 1.88
N ALA A 70 -17.72 16.56 3.03
CA ALA A 70 -16.46 15.86 3.24
C ALA A 70 -16.59 14.35 2.96
N THR A 71 -17.67 13.70 3.40
CA THR A 71 -17.92 12.29 3.12
C THR A 71 -18.21 12.03 1.65
N VAL A 72 -18.94 12.90 0.95
CA VAL A 72 -19.15 12.77 -0.50
C VAL A 72 -17.81 12.87 -1.24
N ILE A 73 -16.97 13.83 -0.90
CA ILE A 73 -15.61 13.98 -1.47
C ILE A 73 -14.78 12.72 -1.22
N PHE A 74 -14.80 12.20 0.01
CA PHE A 74 -14.09 10.97 0.38
C PHE A 74 -14.60 9.75 -0.41
N LEU A 75 -15.92 9.58 -0.56
CA LEU A 75 -16.50 8.50 -1.36
C LEU A 75 -16.15 8.62 -2.85
N LEU A 76 -16.08 9.84 -3.38
CA LEU A 76 -15.62 10.07 -4.75
C LEU A 76 -14.13 9.71 -4.91
N ALA A 77 -13.30 9.92 -3.88
CA ALA A 77 -11.93 9.44 -3.86
C ALA A 77 -11.87 7.91 -3.92
N ILE A 78 -12.67 7.20 -3.10
CA ILE A 78 -12.78 5.74 -3.14
C ILE A 78 -13.21 5.26 -4.52
N ILE A 79 -14.25 5.87 -5.11
CA ILE A 79 -14.71 5.52 -6.47
C ILE A 79 -13.61 5.78 -7.51
N HIS A 80 -12.86 6.88 -7.38
CA HIS A 80 -11.74 7.19 -8.25
C HIS A 80 -10.67 6.08 -8.19
N THR A 81 -10.34 5.55 -7.01
CA THR A 81 -9.41 4.42 -6.85
C THR A 81 -9.81 3.21 -7.69
N PHE A 82 -11.10 2.88 -7.77
CA PHE A 82 -11.61 1.79 -8.63
C PHE A 82 -11.54 2.09 -10.13
N LEU A 83 -11.45 3.36 -10.52
CA LEU A 83 -11.37 3.79 -11.92
C LEU A 83 -9.93 3.94 -12.42
N THR A 84 -8.93 3.97 -11.54
CA THR A 84 -7.49 4.14 -11.86
C THR A 84 -7.01 3.22 -12.97
N ALA A 85 -7.34 1.92 -12.92
CA ALA A 85 -6.96 0.97 -13.97
C ALA A 85 -7.48 1.36 -15.36
N ARG A 86 -8.72 1.88 -15.43
CA ARG A 86 -9.30 2.39 -16.69
C ARG A 86 -8.63 3.70 -17.11
N ILE A 87 -8.34 4.59 -16.16
CA ILE A 87 -7.68 5.87 -16.42
C ILE A 87 -6.26 5.64 -16.94
N ARG A 88 -5.50 4.71 -16.36
CA ARG A 88 -4.17 4.34 -16.84
C ARG A 88 -4.19 3.75 -18.24
N HIS A 89 -5.18 2.92 -18.56
CA HIS A 89 -5.40 2.46 -19.94
C HIS A 89 -5.64 3.64 -20.90
N MET A 90 -6.45 4.62 -20.49
CA MET A 90 -6.66 5.83 -21.29
C MET A 90 -5.38 6.67 -21.42
N ALA A 91 -4.53 6.71 -20.39
CA ALA A 91 -3.23 7.38 -20.44
C ALA A 91 -2.36 6.76 -21.54
N HIS A 92 -2.24 5.43 -21.57
CA HIS A 92 -1.51 4.70 -22.61
C HIS A 92 -2.08 4.95 -24.02
N GLU A 93 -3.40 4.93 -24.20
CA GLU A 93 -4.02 5.25 -25.49
C GLU A 93 -3.67 6.67 -25.96
N VAL A 94 -3.69 7.66 -25.05
CA VAL A 94 -3.36 9.06 -25.35
C VAL A 94 -1.86 9.23 -25.66
N GLU A 95 -1.00 8.51 -24.96
CA GLU A 95 0.45 8.50 -25.20
C GLU A 95 0.79 7.83 -26.53
N GLU A 96 0.16 6.71 -26.88
CA GLU A 96 0.32 6.06 -28.18
C GLU A 96 -0.11 6.98 -29.34
N ILE A 97 -1.24 7.67 -29.19
CA ILE A 97 -1.72 8.65 -30.19
C ILE A 97 -0.71 9.79 -30.33
N HIS A 98 -0.19 10.31 -29.21
CA HIS A 98 0.80 11.38 -29.22
C HIS A 98 2.12 10.94 -29.85
N ALA A 99 2.63 9.77 -29.48
CA ALA A 99 3.83 9.18 -30.09
C ALA A 99 3.66 8.96 -31.60
N ALA A 100 2.47 8.53 -32.04
CA ALA A 100 2.16 8.40 -33.47
C ALA A 100 2.09 9.76 -34.19
N GLN A 101 1.67 10.82 -33.51
CA GLN A 101 1.67 12.19 -34.04
C GLN A 101 3.10 12.77 -34.10
N LEU A 102 3.93 12.51 -33.08
CA LEU A 102 5.34 12.91 -33.05
C LEU A 102 6.12 12.27 -34.20
N LYS A 103 5.96 10.97 -34.42
CA LYS A 103 6.57 10.26 -35.56
C LYS A 103 6.17 10.83 -36.93
N LYS A 104 5.01 11.51 -37.02
CA LYS A 104 4.56 12.19 -38.24
C LYS A 104 5.09 13.62 -38.36
N ARG A 105 5.22 14.34 -37.23
CA ARG A 105 5.72 15.73 -37.17
C ARG A 105 7.24 15.80 -37.35
N TYR A 106 7.96 14.88 -36.73
CA TYR A 106 9.41 14.88 -36.67
C TYR A 106 9.99 13.70 -37.44
N ARG A 107 10.77 14.00 -38.48
CA ARG A 107 11.57 13.00 -39.22
C ARG A 107 12.91 12.72 -38.52
N LYS A 108 13.32 13.59 -37.60
CA LYS A 108 14.42 13.49 -36.62
C LYS A 108 13.95 14.16 -35.31
N PRO A 109 14.27 13.61 -34.12
CA PRO A 109 13.92 14.25 -32.84
C PRO A 109 14.52 15.66 -32.76
N GLU A 110 13.75 16.65 -32.29
CA GLU A 110 14.26 18.01 -31.99
C GLU A 110 15.03 18.05 -30.66
N THR A 111 14.62 17.22 -29.71
CA THR A 111 15.28 17.01 -28.40
C THR A 111 15.27 15.52 -28.09
N ASP A 112 16.46 14.98 -27.86
CA ASP A 112 16.73 13.58 -27.51
C ASP A 112 17.92 13.63 -26.53
N ASN A 113 17.61 13.96 -25.27
CA ASN A 113 18.62 14.18 -24.24
C ASN A 113 19.22 12.89 -23.70
N ASP A 114 18.58 11.74 -23.95
CA ASP A 114 19.06 10.41 -23.55
C ASP A 114 19.61 9.57 -24.71
N GLU A 115 19.68 10.14 -25.91
CA GLU A 115 20.23 9.56 -27.15
C GLU A 115 19.55 8.25 -27.56
N ASP A 116 18.27 8.07 -27.22
CA ASP A 116 17.51 6.84 -27.49
C ASP A 116 16.84 6.85 -28.89
N GLY A 117 16.90 7.98 -29.60
CA GLY A 117 16.32 8.18 -30.92
C GLY A 117 14.81 8.50 -30.92
N VAL A 118 14.23 8.76 -29.75
CA VAL A 118 12.83 9.15 -29.54
C VAL A 118 12.78 10.62 -29.08
N PRO A 119 11.81 11.42 -29.54
CA PRO A 119 11.65 12.77 -29.01
C PRO A 119 11.32 12.74 -27.51
N ASP A 120 12.03 13.55 -26.72
CA ASP A 120 11.75 13.78 -25.28
C ASP A 120 10.35 14.39 -25.02
N GLU A 121 9.64 14.83 -26.06
CA GLU A 121 8.33 15.45 -25.95
C GLU A 121 7.30 14.47 -25.37
N VAL A 122 6.75 14.82 -24.21
CA VAL A 122 5.72 14.03 -23.53
C VAL A 122 4.33 14.57 -23.83
N SER A 123 3.35 13.68 -23.89
CA SER A 123 1.93 14.07 -23.92
C SER A 123 1.52 14.62 -22.56
N PHE A 124 1.41 15.94 -22.40
CA PHE A 124 0.94 16.53 -21.14
C PHE A 124 -0.40 15.93 -20.68
N LYS A 125 -1.32 15.70 -21.62
CA LYS A 125 -2.60 15.02 -21.34
C LYS A 125 -2.39 13.56 -20.91
N GLY A 126 -1.46 12.85 -21.56
CA GLY A 126 -1.09 11.48 -21.18
C GLY A 126 -0.53 11.41 -19.76
N GLN A 127 0.39 12.32 -19.42
CA GLN A 127 1.01 12.40 -18.09
C GLN A 127 0.00 12.75 -16.99
N ILE A 128 -0.94 13.68 -17.23
CA ILE A 128 -2.04 13.95 -16.29
C ILE A 128 -2.89 12.69 -16.08
N LEU A 129 -3.26 11.99 -17.16
CA LEU A 129 -4.03 10.76 -17.04
C LEU A 129 -3.24 9.67 -16.34
N HIS A 130 -1.93 9.56 -16.56
CA HIS A 130 -1.08 8.62 -15.85
C HIS A 130 -1.07 8.93 -14.35
N PHE A 131 -0.92 10.20 -13.98
CA PHE A 131 -0.95 10.61 -12.58
C PHE A 131 -2.31 10.37 -11.92
N LEU A 132 -3.43 10.69 -12.61
CA LEU A 132 -4.79 10.36 -12.15
C LEU A 132 -5.05 8.84 -12.12
N GLY A 133 -4.29 8.06 -12.89
CA GLY A 133 -4.36 6.60 -12.94
C GLY A 133 -3.50 5.91 -11.89
N GLU A 134 -2.73 6.65 -11.09
CA GLU A 134 -1.91 6.12 -10.00
C GLU A 134 -2.75 6.00 -8.73
N VAL A 135 -2.93 4.78 -8.21
CA VAL A 135 -3.81 4.53 -7.05
C VAL A 135 -3.37 5.29 -5.81
N GLU A 136 -2.07 5.45 -5.62
CA GLU A 136 -1.48 6.17 -4.51
C GLU A 136 -1.68 7.69 -4.60
N ALA A 137 -1.91 8.24 -5.81
CA ALA A 137 -2.13 9.67 -5.97
C ALA A 137 -3.57 10.12 -5.65
N VAL A 138 -4.52 9.19 -5.67
CA VAL A 138 -5.96 9.49 -5.64
C VAL A 138 -6.34 10.32 -4.41
N PHE A 139 -6.07 9.85 -3.20
CA PHE A 139 -6.47 10.54 -1.97
C PHE A 139 -5.80 11.91 -1.82
N GLY A 140 -4.53 12.03 -2.20
CA GLY A 140 -3.81 13.29 -2.19
C GLY A 140 -4.39 14.31 -3.18
N ILE A 141 -4.82 13.88 -4.38
CA ILE A 141 -5.51 14.75 -5.34
C ILE A 141 -6.85 15.23 -4.77
N TRP A 142 -7.63 14.33 -4.17
CA TRP A 142 -8.92 14.69 -3.57
C TRP A 142 -8.77 15.52 -2.30
N ALA A 143 -7.61 15.51 -1.63
CA ALA A 143 -7.35 16.39 -0.50
C ALA A 143 -7.33 17.86 -0.93
N ILE A 144 -6.88 18.16 -2.17
CA ILE A 144 -6.97 19.51 -2.75
C ILE A 144 -8.44 19.93 -2.90
N VAL A 145 -9.29 19.02 -3.39
CA VAL A 145 -10.73 19.28 -3.54
C VAL A 145 -11.37 19.54 -2.18
N LEU A 146 -11.02 18.74 -1.15
CA LEU A 146 -11.48 18.94 0.21
C LEU A 146 -11.05 20.30 0.78
N MET A 147 -9.78 20.69 0.60
CA MET A 147 -9.27 21.98 1.06
C MET A 147 -10.00 23.15 0.38
N VAL A 148 -10.30 23.04 -0.93
CA VAL A 148 -11.09 24.04 -1.65
C VAL A 148 -12.51 24.14 -1.09
N ALA A 149 -13.19 23.00 -0.90
CA ALA A 149 -14.54 22.98 -0.33
C ALA A 149 -14.58 23.59 1.08
N LEU A 150 -13.61 23.21 1.94
CA LEU A 150 -13.48 23.73 3.30
C LEU A 150 -13.17 25.23 3.31
N THR A 151 -12.32 25.70 2.38
CA THR A 151 -12.03 27.14 2.23
C THR A 151 -13.29 27.93 1.85
N VAL A 152 -14.11 27.41 0.94
CA VAL A 152 -15.33 28.08 0.48
C VAL A 152 -16.38 28.15 1.59
N GLU A 153 -16.52 27.10 2.41
CA GLU A 153 -17.58 27.00 3.40
C GLU A 153 -17.19 27.56 4.79
N LYS A 154 -15.95 27.31 5.24
CA LYS A 154 -15.47 27.68 6.58
C LYS A 154 -14.27 28.62 6.58
N GLY A 155 -13.74 29.00 5.41
CA GLY A 155 -12.62 29.94 5.27
C GLY A 155 -11.23 29.31 5.38
N TRP A 156 -10.22 29.99 4.85
CA TRP A 156 -8.83 29.52 4.80
C TRP A 156 -8.21 29.31 6.19
N GLY A 157 -8.59 30.12 7.19
CA GLY A 157 -8.10 29.95 8.56
C GLY A 157 -8.47 28.58 9.16
N THR A 158 -9.68 28.09 8.87
CA THR A 158 -10.13 26.75 9.29
C THR A 158 -9.35 25.65 8.59
N VAL A 159 -8.95 25.86 7.33
CA VAL A 159 -8.09 24.90 6.61
C VAL A 159 -6.72 24.80 7.27
N ILE A 160 -6.09 25.95 7.57
CA ILE A 160 -4.79 25.97 8.26
C ILE A 160 -4.92 25.29 9.62
N GLY A 161 -5.89 25.67 10.46
CA GLY A 161 -6.06 25.07 11.78
C GLY A 161 -6.35 23.57 11.71
N TYR A 162 -7.10 23.10 10.71
CA TYR A 162 -7.31 21.68 10.49
C TYR A 162 -6.01 20.95 10.12
N ILE A 163 -5.29 21.44 9.12
CA ILE A 163 -4.09 20.79 8.58
C ILE A 163 -2.93 20.84 9.58
N ASP A 164 -2.69 21.98 10.22
CA ASP A 164 -1.53 22.18 11.10
C ASP A 164 -1.77 21.60 12.51
N ASP A 165 -2.99 21.72 13.05
CA ASP A 165 -3.25 21.37 14.46
C ASP A 165 -3.96 20.02 14.64
N LYS A 166 -4.72 19.54 13.64
CA LYS A 166 -5.54 18.32 13.77
C LYS A 166 -5.05 17.14 12.94
N VAL A 167 -4.34 17.36 11.84
CA VAL A 167 -3.84 16.27 10.99
C VAL A 167 -2.40 15.92 11.37
N ASN A 168 -2.16 14.65 11.71
CA ASN A 168 -0.82 14.15 12.00
C ASN A 168 -0.17 13.57 10.74
N TYR A 169 0.89 14.22 10.26
CA TYR A 169 1.69 13.75 9.10
C TYR A 169 2.93 12.93 9.49
N THR A 170 3.11 12.61 10.77
CA THR A 170 4.26 11.83 11.26
C THR A 170 4.38 10.49 10.55
N GLU A 171 3.29 9.73 10.47
CA GLU A 171 3.25 8.41 9.85
C GLU A 171 3.51 8.49 8.33
N PRO A 172 2.83 9.35 7.54
CA PRO A 172 3.18 9.56 6.13
C PRO A 172 4.66 9.90 5.89
N MET A 173 5.22 10.84 6.66
CA MET A 173 6.63 11.22 6.52
C MET A 173 7.58 10.08 6.88
N PHE A 174 7.27 9.35 7.96
CA PHE A 174 8.05 8.19 8.39
C PHE A 174 8.08 7.11 7.29
N VAL A 175 6.94 6.82 6.66
CA VAL A 175 6.85 5.83 5.57
C VAL A 175 7.73 6.19 4.39
N VAL A 176 7.70 7.46 3.93
CA VAL A 176 8.56 7.93 2.84
C VAL A 176 10.03 7.65 3.16
N VAL A 177 10.46 8.00 4.38
CA VAL A 177 11.85 7.88 4.81
C VAL A 177 12.26 6.40 4.94
N ILE A 178 11.50 5.59 5.68
CA ILE A 178 11.86 4.19 5.93
C ILE A 178 11.82 3.36 4.65
N MET A 179 10.84 3.58 3.76
CA MET A 179 10.77 2.89 2.47
C MET A 179 11.92 3.27 1.55
N ALA A 180 12.30 4.56 1.50
CA ALA A 180 13.44 5.00 0.70
C ALA A 180 14.77 4.40 1.19
N MET A 181 14.95 4.23 2.50
CA MET A 181 16.12 3.53 3.04
C MET A 181 16.06 2.02 2.79
N ALA A 182 14.90 1.40 3.00
CA ALA A 182 14.69 -0.04 2.83
C ALA A 182 14.84 -0.51 1.37
N SER A 183 14.55 0.36 0.40
CA SER A 183 14.70 0.08 -1.04
C SER A 183 16.14 0.17 -1.54
N SER A 184 17.09 0.55 -0.70
CA SER A 184 18.50 0.67 -1.07
C SER A 184 19.15 -0.68 -1.38
N ARG A 185 20.07 -0.67 -2.35
CA ARG A 185 20.76 -1.89 -2.82
C ARG A 185 21.44 -2.71 -1.70
N PRO A 186 22.16 -2.11 -0.72
CA PRO A 186 22.79 -2.87 0.36
C PRO A 186 21.76 -3.60 1.24
N VAL A 187 20.65 -2.94 1.58
CA VAL A 187 19.56 -3.56 2.36
C VAL A 187 18.91 -4.70 1.58
N LEU A 188 18.59 -4.49 0.30
CA LEU A 188 17.98 -5.54 -0.52
C LEU A 188 18.92 -6.74 -0.73
N ARG A 189 20.23 -6.49 -0.87
CA ARG A 189 21.24 -7.54 -0.99
C ARG A 189 21.38 -8.33 0.31
N PHE A 190 21.37 -7.65 1.46
CA PHE A 190 21.41 -8.29 2.77
C PHE A 190 20.20 -9.23 2.96
N ALA A 191 18.99 -8.75 2.65
CA ALA A 191 17.78 -9.57 2.70
C ALA A 191 17.87 -10.81 1.78
N ARG A 192 18.40 -10.65 0.57
CA ARG A 192 18.69 -11.79 -0.32
C ARG A 192 19.67 -12.78 0.30
N GLN A 193 20.76 -12.32 0.91
CA GLN A 193 21.76 -13.18 1.53
C GLN A 193 21.19 -14.00 2.69
N LEU A 194 20.27 -13.42 3.48
CA LEU A 194 19.56 -14.15 4.53
C LEU A 194 18.70 -15.28 3.94
N MET A 195 17.93 -14.99 2.89
CA MET A 195 17.16 -16.02 2.18
C MET A 195 18.06 -17.11 1.57
N ALA A 196 19.17 -16.72 0.94
CA ALA A 196 20.15 -17.65 0.40
C ALA A 196 20.76 -18.55 1.49
N GLY A 197 21.02 -17.98 2.67
CA GLY A 197 21.52 -18.68 3.84
C GLY A 197 20.54 -19.76 4.31
N ILE A 198 19.24 -19.46 4.39
CA ILE A 198 18.23 -20.44 4.75
C ILE A 198 18.02 -21.49 3.65
N ALA A 199 18.01 -21.09 2.38
CA ALA A 199 17.92 -22.00 1.24
C ALA A 199 19.11 -22.99 1.17
N SER A 200 20.28 -22.61 1.72
CA SER A 200 21.46 -23.47 1.78
C SER A 200 21.25 -24.74 2.61
N ILE A 201 20.35 -24.73 3.61
CA ILE A 201 19.98 -25.91 4.40
C ILE A 201 19.41 -27.02 3.49
N GLY A 202 18.62 -26.63 2.49
CA GLY A 202 18.08 -27.52 1.46
C GLY A 202 18.95 -27.63 0.20
N LYS A 203 20.27 -27.42 0.34
CA LYS A 203 21.27 -27.44 -0.74
C LYS A 203 20.93 -26.52 -1.92
N GLN A 204 20.23 -25.42 -1.66
CA GLN A 204 19.78 -24.46 -2.67
C GLN A 204 18.96 -25.11 -3.81
N SER A 205 18.24 -26.21 -3.52
CA SER A 205 17.26 -26.79 -4.45
C SER A 205 16.13 -25.81 -4.74
N ILE A 206 15.38 -26.05 -5.82
CA ILE A 206 14.23 -25.20 -6.21
C ILE A 206 13.23 -25.09 -5.06
N ALA A 207 12.94 -26.22 -4.40
CA ALA A 207 12.07 -26.26 -3.23
C ALA A 207 12.63 -25.45 -2.04
N ALA A 208 13.94 -25.54 -1.78
CA ALA A 208 14.57 -24.81 -0.69
C ALA A 208 14.53 -23.30 -0.88
N TRP A 209 14.78 -22.84 -2.12
CA TRP A 209 14.61 -21.43 -2.49
C TRP A 209 13.16 -20.99 -2.36
N TRP A 210 12.22 -21.76 -2.91
CA TRP A 210 10.79 -21.44 -2.85
C TRP A 210 10.29 -21.32 -1.40
N LEU A 211 10.64 -22.29 -0.54
CA LEU A 211 10.31 -22.26 0.90
C LEU A 211 10.97 -21.07 1.59
N SER A 212 12.26 -20.83 1.34
CA SER A 212 12.96 -19.71 1.96
C SER A 212 12.34 -18.37 1.55
N ILE A 213 12.00 -18.19 0.28
CA ILE A 213 11.44 -16.93 -0.19
C ILE A 213 10.06 -16.68 0.42
N LEU A 214 9.20 -17.71 0.46
CA LEU A 214 7.81 -17.57 0.93
C LEU A 214 7.66 -17.61 2.45
N ILE A 215 8.71 -17.93 3.21
CA ILE A 215 8.71 -17.86 4.67
C ILE A 215 9.54 -16.67 5.14
N VAL A 216 10.80 -16.61 4.74
CA VAL A 216 11.75 -15.61 5.23
C VAL A 216 11.51 -14.25 4.59
N GLY A 217 11.17 -14.19 3.31
CA GLY A 217 10.85 -12.92 2.61
C GLY A 217 9.74 -12.14 3.33
N PRO A 218 8.56 -12.74 3.56
CA PRO A 218 7.49 -12.18 4.38
C PRO A 218 7.91 -11.68 5.76
N VAL A 219 8.62 -12.50 6.53
CA VAL A 219 9.09 -12.12 7.88
C VAL A 219 10.08 -10.95 7.81
N LEU A 220 10.99 -10.96 6.84
CA LEU A 220 11.91 -9.84 6.60
C LEU A 220 11.17 -8.56 6.20
N GLY A 221 9.99 -8.67 5.58
CA GLY A 221 9.10 -7.54 5.30
C GLY A 221 8.83 -6.69 6.54
N SER A 222 8.74 -7.31 7.72
CA SER A 222 8.57 -6.59 8.98
C SER A 222 9.80 -5.80 9.48
N PHE A 223 10.97 -6.05 8.91
CA PHE A 223 12.22 -5.39 9.31
C PHE A 223 12.75 -4.44 8.25
N ILE A 224 12.37 -4.63 6.98
CA ILE A 224 12.71 -3.72 5.88
C ILE A 224 11.51 -2.84 5.53
N THR A 225 10.54 -3.37 4.80
CA THR A 225 9.18 -2.87 4.50
C THR A 225 8.51 -3.90 3.58
N GLU A 226 7.18 -3.94 3.52
CA GLU A 226 6.48 -4.87 2.63
C GLU A 226 6.80 -4.68 1.13
N PRO A 227 6.87 -3.45 0.57
CA PRO A 227 7.21 -3.25 -0.85
C PRO A 227 8.61 -3.77 -1.22
N ALA A 228 9.59 -3.56 -0.34
CA ALA A 228 10.95 -4.06 -0.54
C ALA A 228 11.01 -5.60 -0.49
N ALA A 229 10.35 -6.20 0.51
CA ALA A 229 10.27 -7.66 0.65
C ALA A 229 9.53 -8.31 -0.54
N MET A 230 8.43 -7.71 -0.99
CA MET A 230 7.71 -8.16 -2.17
C MET A 230 8.59 -8.14 -3.42
N THR A 231 9.27 -7.02 -3.66
CA THR A 231 10.14 -6.83 -4.84
C THR A 231 11.24 -7.89 -4.90
N ILE A 232 11.97 -8.11 -3.80
CA ILE A 232 13.04 -9.12 -3.77
C ILE A 232 12.45 -10.53 -3.92
N SER A 233 11.37 -10.83 -3.20
CA SER A 233 10.75 -12.16 -3.22
C SER A 233 10.24 -12.49 -4.62
N ALA A 234 9.57 -11.56 -5.28
CA ALA A 234 9.12 -11.70 -6.66
C ALA A 234 10.29 -11.85 -7.65
N LEU A 235 11.36 -11.06 -7.52
CA LEU A 235 12.56 -11.19 -8.36
C LEU A 235 13.28 -12.53 -8.17
N LEU A 236 13.34 -13.03 -6.93
CA LEU A 236 13.95 -14.32 -6.64
C LEU A 236 13.07 -15.47 -7.13
N LEU A 237 11.75 -15.41 -6.92
CA LEU A 237 10.81 -16.40 -7.47
C LEU A 237 10.84 -16.41 -8.99
N ALA A 238 10.91 -15.24 -9.63
CA ALA A 238 11.02 -15.12 -11.09
C ALA A 238 12.15 -16.02 -11.63
N ARG A 239 13.33 -15.96 -11.02
CA ARG A 239 14.53 -16.66 -11.46
C ARG A 239 14.60 -18.11 -10.97
N GLN A 240 14.35 -18.32 -9.68
CA GLN A 240 14.54 -19.62 -9.03
C GLN A 240 13.37 -20.59 -9.28
N PHE A 241 12.20 -20.08 -9.70
CA PHE A 241 10.98 -20.87 -9.81
C PHE A 241 10.26 -20.65 -11.15
N TYR A 242 9.90 -19.42 -11.52
CA TYR A 242 9.07 -19.18 -12.70
C TYR A 242 9.81 -19.42 -14.04
N GLU A 243 11.11 -19.12 -14.12
CA GLU A 243 11.93 -19.43 -15.30
C GLU A 243 11.95 -20.93 -15.65
N LEU A 244 11.71 -21.80 -14.66
CA LEU A 244 11.60 -23.26 -14.82
C LEU A 244 10.22 -23.72 -15.32
N LYS A 245 9.34 -22.77 -15.67
CA LYS A 245 8.02 -22.99 -16.28
C LYS A 245 7.14 -23.95 -15.45
N PRO A 246 6.77 -23.56 -14.21
CA PRO A 246 5.84 -24.34 -13.39
C PRO A 246 4.47 -24.44 -14.08
N SER A 247 3.63 -25.39 -13.63
CA SER A 247 2.25 -25.47 -14.15
C SER A 247 1.48 -24.17 -13.84
N PRO A 248 0.47 -23.79 -14.65
CA PRO A 248 -0.33 -22.59 -14.37
C PRO A 248 -0.96 -22.61 -12.97
N LYS A 249 -1.41 -23.79 -12.50
CA LYS A 249 -1.96 -23.95 -11.15
C LYS A 249 -0.92 -23.62 -10.08
N PHE A 250 0.30 -24.10 -10.25
CA PHE A 250 1.38 -23.85 -9.29
C PHE A 250 1.90 -22.40 -9.36
N ALA A 251 1.91 -21.80 -10.55
CA ALA A 251 2.22 -20.38 -10.77
C ALA A 251 1.25 -19.46 -10.02
N TYR A 252 -0.06 -19.70 -10.14
CA TYR A 252 -1.10 -18.93 -9.42
C TYR A 252 -1.10 -19.21 -7.92
N ALA A 253 -0.88 -20.46 -7.50
CA ALA A 253 -0.72 -20.81 -6.09
C ALA A 253 0.46 -20.05 -5.47
N THR A 254 1.60 -20.00 -6.14
CA THR A 254 2.80 -19.34 -5.62
C THR A 254 2.63 -17.82 -5.47
N ILE A 255 2.06 -17.14 -6.48
CA ILE A 255 1.85 -15.68 -6.39
C ILE A 255 0.78 -15.32 -5.35
N GLY A 256 -0.31 -16.10 -5.25
CA GLY A 256 -1.34 -15.89 -4.21
C GLY A 256 -0.80 -16.09 -2.80
N LEU A 257 0.01 -17.15 -2.60
CA LEU A 257 0.70 -17.39 -1.33
C LEU A 257 1.71 -16.28 -0.99
N LEU A 258 2.47 -15.80 -1.98
CA LEU A 258 3.38 -14.67 -1.80
C LEU A 258 2.63 -13.43 -1.30
N PHE A 259 1.52 -13.07 -1.93
CA PHE A 259 0.76 -11.86 -1.60
C PHE A 259 0.19 -11.94 -0.18
N VAL A 260 -0.44 -13.05 0.17
CA VAL A 260 -0.98 -13.25 1.53
C VAL A 260 0.14 -13.25 2.56
N ASN A 261 1.24 -13.97 2.32
CA ASN A 261 2.33 -14.05 3.29
C ASN A 261 3.00 -12.69 3.48
N ILE A 262 3.28 -11.92 2.42
CA ILE A 262 3.86 -10.56 2.57
C ILE A 262 2.93 -9.67 3.39
N SER A 263 1.63 -9.67 3.11
CA SER A 263 0.63 -8.83 3.78
C SER A 263 0.56 -9.06 5.29
N VAL A 264 0.65 -10.31 5.74
CA VAL A 264 0.64 -10.64 7.18
C VAL A 264 2.04 -10.66 7.80
N GLY A 265 3.07 -10.88 6.99
CA GLY A 265 4.47 -10.83 7.39
C GLY A 265 4.88 -9.46 7.90
N GLY A 266 4.21 -8.39 7.48
CA GLY A 266 4.43 -7.03 7.99
C GLY A 266 4.07 -6.82 9.47
N THR A 267 3.34 -7.74 10.12
CA THR A 267 2.76 -7.56 11.47
C THR A 267 3.68 -7.88 12.65
N PHE A 268 4.97 -8.20 12.43
CA PHE A 268 5.91 -8.49 13.53
C PHE A 268 6.42 -7.22 14.23
N THR A 269 6.36 -6.07 13.55
CA THR A 269 6.80 -4.77 14.05
C THR A 269 5.73 -3.72 13.77
N HIS A 270 5.78 -2.60 14.51
CA HIS A 270 4.78 -1.54 14.44
C HIS A 270 4.96 -0.58 13.24
N PHE A 271 6.00 -0.75 12.44
CA PHE A 271 6.42 0.26 11.45
C PHE A 271 6.46 -0.24 10.01
N ALA A 272 6.38 -1.55 9.79
CA ALA A 272 6.74 -2.14 8.52
C ALA A 272 5.61 -2.22 7.50
N ALA A 273 4.38 -2.37 7.98
CA ALA A 273 3.18 -2.41 7.17
C ALA A 273 2.41 -1.10 7.34
N PRO A 274 2.01 -0.41 6.25
CA PRO A 274 1.10 0.73 6.33
C PRO A 274 -0.13 0.50 7.23
N PRO A 275 -0.88 -0.63 7.17
CA PRO A 275 -2.04 -0.84 8.02
C PRO A 275 -1.72 -0.92 9.53
N VAL A 276 -0.54 -1.41 9.88
CA VAL A 276 -0.08 -1.46 11.27
C VAL A 276 0.35 -0.08 11.73
N LEU A 277 1.10 0.64 10.89
CA LEU A 277 1.59 1.97 11.23
C LEU A 277 0.44 2.96 11.47
N MET A 278 -0.63 2.87 10.66
CA MET A 278 -1.82 3.73 10.80
C MET A 278 -2.49 3.59 12.17
N VAL A 279 -2.34 2.46 12.85
CA VAL A 279 -2.97 2.19 14.14
C VAL A 279 -1.99 2.24 15.31
N ALA A 280 -0.69 2.07 15.05
CA ALA A 280 0.35 1.96 16.07
C ALA A 280 0.44 3.19 16.96
N GLY A 281 0.47 4.39 16.37
CA GLY A 281 0.44 5.65 17.10
C GLY A 281 -0.86 5.84 17.90
N PRO A 282 -2.04 5.82 17.24
CA PRO A 282 -3.33 6.03 17.90
C PRO A 282 -3.65 5.06 19.04
N TRP A 283 -3.23 3.79 18.93
CA TRP A 283 -3.52 2.77 19.96
C TRP A 283 -2.32 2.44 20.85
N GLY A 284 -1.18 3.12 20.67
CA GLY A 284 0.03 2.90 21.46
C GLY A 284 0.62 1.49 21.30
N TRP A 285 0.44 0.88 20.13
CA TRP A 285 0.98 -0.45 19.85
C TRP A 285 2.45 -0.35 19.45
N ASP A 286 3.31 -0.86 20.32
CA ASP A 286 4.75 -0.93 20.07
C ASP A 286 5.15 -2.25 19.38
N MET A 287 6.46 -2.43 19.18
CA MET A 287 7.00 -3.67 18.60
C MET A 287 6.67 -4.91 19.44
N ALA A 288 6.63 -4.79 20.78
CA ALA A 288 6.36 -5.91 21.67
C ALA A 288 4.89 -6.35 21.58
N TYR A 289 3.97 -5.39 21.51
CA TYR A 289 2.56 -5.64 21.28
C TYR A 289 2.33 -6.33 19.94
N MET A 290 2.91 -5.79 18.86
CA MET A 290 2.73 -6.36 17.52
C MET A 290 3.26 -7.80 17.45
N PHE A 291 4.45 -8.05 17.97
CA PHE A 291 5.01 -9.41 18.01
C PHE A 291 4.15 -10.37 18.84
N SER A 292 3.70 -9.96 20.03
CA SER A 292 2.98 -10.82 20.98
C SER A 292 1.52 -11.08 20.60
N ASN A 293 0.89 -10.16 19.86
CA ASN A 293 -0.51 -10.29 19.45
C ASN A 293 -0.68 -10.72 17.99
N PHE A 294 0.23 -10.37 17.08
CA PHE A 294 0.08 -10.68 15.65
C PHE A 294 1.24 -11.51 15.10
N GLY A 295 2.49 -11.10 15.34
CA GLY A 295 3.67 -11.62 14.65
C GLY A 295 3.83 -13.14 14.73
N TRP A 296 3.73 -13.74 15.92
CA TRP A 296 3.85 -15.19 16.06
C TRP A 296 2.67 -15.96 15.44
N LYS A 297 1.45 -15.39 15.48
CA LYS A 297 0.25 -15.96 14.84
C LYS A 297 0.41 -15.95 13.31
N ALA A 298 0.90 -14.83 12.76
CA ALA A 298 1.25 -14.70 11.35
C ALA A 298 2.34 -15.69 10.93
N LEU A 299 3.38 -15.88 11.75
CA LEU A 299 4.43 -16.88 11.49
C LEU A 299 3.87 -18.28 11.35
N ILE A 300 3.02 -18.71 12.28
CA ILE A 300 2.37 -20.02 12.25
C ILE A 300 1.52 -20.16 10.98
N GLY A 301 0.71 -19.15 10.66
CA GLY A 301 -0.10 -19.15 9.45
C GLY A 301 0.73 -19.25 8.17
N ILE A 302 1.83 -18.48 8.07
CA ILE A 302 2.79 -18.52 6.95
C ILE A 302 3.38 -19.93 6.81
N LEU A 303 3.82 -20.54 7.91
CA LEU A 303 4.41 -21.88 7.90
C LEU A 303 3.40 -22.95 7.47
N ILE A 304 2.17 -22.91 8.00
CA ILE A 304 1.11 -23.87 7.66
C ILE A 304 0.72 -23.73 6.20
N ALA A 305 0.40 -22.52 5.74
CA ALA A 305 -0.04 -22.28 4.37
C ALA A 305 1.04 -22.68 3.36
N THR A 306 2.29 -22.31 3.64
CA THR A 306 3.44 -22.67 2.79
C THR A 306 3.68 -24.18 2.78
N ALA A 307 3.57 -24.86 3.92
CA ALA A 307 3.71 -26.31 4.00
C ALA A 307 2.60 -27.04 3.20
N ILE A 308 1.34 -26.60 3.30
CA ILE A 308 0.23 -27.18 2.54
C ILE A 308 0.53 -27.10 1.03
N TYR A 309 0.93 -25.93 0.54
CA TYR A 309 1.24 -25.74 -0.88
C TYR A 309 2.45 -26.57 -1.31
N PHE A 310 3.49 -26.62 -0.48
CA PHE A 310 4.64 -27.47 -0.71
C PHE A 310 4.24 -28.94 -0.89
N PHE A 311 3.40 -29.50 -0.01
CA PHE A 311 2.96 -30.89 -0.10
C PHE A 311 2.06 -31.17 -1.29
N ILE A 312 1.19 -30.22 -1.68
CA ILE A 312 0.35 -30.32 -2.89
C ILE A 312 1.24 -30.42 -4.15
N PHE A 313 2.28 -29.59 -4.25
CA PHE A 313 3.12 -29.47 -5.44
C PHE A 313 4.47 -30.21 -5.36
N ARG A 314 4.71 -31.03 -4.33
CA ARG A 314 5.99 -31.74 -4.11
C ARG A 314 6.50 -32.54 -5.31
N LYS A 315 5.57 -33.11 -6.10
CA LYS A 315 5.92 -33.88 -7.30
C LYS A 315 6.38 -32.97 -8.45
N GLU A 316 5.81 -31.78 -8.57
CA GLU A 316 6.25 -30.80 -9.58
C GLU A 316 7.64 -30.27 -9.26
N PHE A 317 7.96 -30.03 -7.98
CA PHE A 317 9.34 -29.70 -7.58
C PHE A 317 10.35 -30.75 -8.01
N ALA A 318 10.07 -32.03 -7.72
CA ALA A 318 10.97 -33.11 -8.12
C ALA A 318 11.14 -33.20 -9.65
N ALA A 319 10.06 -32.96 -10.40
CA ALA A 319 10.10 -32.94 -11.86
C ALA A 319 10.94 -31.76 -12.40
N MET A 320 10.80 -30.56 -11.83
CA MET A 320 11.60 -29.40 -12.23
C MET A 320 13.09 -29.61 -11.90
N GLU A 321 13.39 -30.15 -10.73
CA GLU A 321 14.77 -30.47 -10.32
C GLU A 321 15.42 -31.51 -11.24
N ALA A 322 14.66 -32.51 -11.68
CA ALA A 322 15.13 -33.49 -12.66
C ALA A 322 15.43 -32.84 -14.02
N ARG A 323 14.56 -31.94 -14.49
CA ARG A 323 14.77 -31.19 -15.75
C ARG A 323 16.00 -30.30 -15.71
N LEU A 324 16.22 -29.59 -14.59
CA LEU A 324 17.38 -28.73 -14.39
C LEU A 324 18.70 -29.53 -14.42
N LYS A 325 18.71 -30.75 -13.89
CA LYS A 325 19.87 -31.65 -13.97
C LYS A 325 20.17 -32.12 -15.39
N THR A 326 19.14 -32.30 -16.22
CA THR A 326 19.29 -32.75 -17.61
C THR A 326 19.61 -31.60 -18.58
N ASP A 327 19.24 -30.37 -18.24
CA ASP A 327 19.53 -29.17 -19.02
C ASP A 327 20.06 -28.04 -18.13
N PRO A 328 21.39 -28.03 -17.86
CA PRO A 328 22.03 -27.00 -17.04
C PRO A 328 21.98 -25.60 -17.66
N SER A 329 21.61 -25.46 -18.94
CA SER A 329 21.44 -24.14 -19.56
C SER A 329 20.24 -23.37 -18.99
N MET A 330 19.35 -24.06 -18.26
CA MET A 330 18.27 -23.46 -17.48
C MET A 330 18.71 -22.94 -16.11
N ASP A 331 19.94 -23.20 -15.66
CA ASP A 331 20.47 -22.72 -14.39
C ASP A 331 20.93 -21.25 -14.51
N SER A 332 20.00 -20.32 -14.30
CA SER A 332 20.30 -18.88 -14.29
C SER A 332 20.98 -18.45 -12.97
N LYS A 333 22.16 -19.00 -12.69
CA LYS A 333 23.03 -18.47 -11.62
C LYS A 333 23.53 -17.10 -12.01
N ALA A 334 22.78 -16.08 -11.63
CA ALA A 334 23.18 -14.69 -11.78
C ALA A 334 24.54 -14.49 -11.09
N SER A 335 25.52 -14.00 -11.84
CA SER A 335 26.67 -13.33 -11.25
C SER A 335 26.15 -12.10 -10.51
N ASP A 336 26.22 -12.15 -9.18
CA ASP A 336 26.05 -10.94 -8.39
C ASP A 336 27.15 -9.97 -8.87
N GLY A 337 26.75 -8.81 -9.40
CA GLY A 337 27.69 -7.72 -9.66
C GLY A 337 28.51 -7.38 -8.39
N ALA A 338 29.50 -6.50 -8.54
CA ALA A 338 30.47 -6.15 -7.50
C ALA A 338 29.89 -6.17 -6.06
N GLY A 339 30.61 -6.83 -5.16
CA GLY A 339 30.28 -6.94 -3.73
C GLY A 339 29.99 -5.57 -3.11
N VAL A 340 28.96 -5.47 -2.27
CA VAL A 340 28.79 -4.29 -1.41
C VAL A 340 29.61 -4.55 -0.14
N PRO A 341 30.53 -3.65 0.25
CA PRO A 341 31.27 -3.77 1.50
C PRO A 341 30.33 -3.89 2.70
N VAL A 342 30.61 -4.84 3.60
CA VAL A 342 29.74 -5.14 4.77
C VAL A 342 29.52 -3.90 5.65
N TRP A 343 30.53 -3.05 5.80
CA TRP A 343 30.42 -1.83 6.61
C TRP A 343 29.39 -0.85 6.06
N ILE A 344 29.20 -0.78 4.73
CA ILE A 344 28.19 0.10 4.10
C ILE A 344 26.79 -0.41 4.43
N THR A 345 26.59 -1.73 4.29
CA THR A 345 25.34 -2.38 4.69
C THR A 345 25.05 -2.12 6.17
N PHE A 346 26.05 -2.27 7.05
CA PHE A 346 25.89 -2.03 8.48
C PHE A 346 25.48 -0.58 8.78
N VAL A 347 26.13 0.41 8.16
CA VAL A 347 25.77 1.83 8.34
C VAL A 347 24.34 2.12 7.87
N GLN A 348 23.88 1.52 6.76
CA GLN A 348 22.50 1.70 6.30
C GLN A 348 21.48 1.06 7.24
N LEU A 349 21.76 -0.15 7.76
CA LEU A 349 20.91 -0.77 8.76
C LEU A 349 20.87 0.06 10.05
N LEU A 350 21.96 0.73 10.42
CA LEU A 350 21.99 1.65 11.56
C LEU A 350 21.11 2.89 11.31
N PHE A 351 21.12 3.47 10.10
CA PHE A 351 20.20 4.57 9.76
C PHE A 351 18.74 4.14 9.85
N MET A 352 18.40 2.94 9.35
CA MET A 352 17.04 2.40 9.48
C MET A 352 16.66 2.20 10.96
N ALA A 353 17.52 1.58 11.75
CA ALA A 353 17.29 1.37 13.18
C ALA A 353 17.12 2.69 13.95
N TRP A 354 17.93 3.70 13.62
CA TRP A 354 17.82 5.06 14.16
C TRP A 354 16.45 5.69 13.83
N THR A 355 16.03 5.61 12.57
CA THR A 355 14.73 6.14 12.14
C THR A 355 13.57 5.48 12.89
N VAL A 356 13.61 4.15 13.08
CA VAL A 356 12.60 3.43 13.86
C VAL A 356 12.62 3.85 15.33
N PHE A 357 13.80 3.94 15.94
CA PHE A 357 13.96 4.37 17.34
C PHE A 357 13.37 5.77 17.60
N VAL A 358 13.46 6.64 16.59
CA VAL A 358 13.16 8.06 16.69
C VAL A 358 11.86 8.41 15.95
N ALA A 359 11.03 7.41 15.62
CA ALA A 359 9.84 7.50 14.75
C ALA A 359 8.79 8.53 15.22
N HIS A 360 8.70 8.80 16.53
CA HIS A 360 7.80 9.81 17.09
C HIS A 360 8.34 11.25 16.98
N HIS A 361 9.53 11.44 16.40
CA HIS A 361 10.18 12.74 16.27
C HIS A 361 10.50 13.07 14.80
N PRO A 362 9.55 13.66 14.05
CA PRO A 362 9.72 14.03 12.63
C PRO A 362 11.03 14.71 12.29
N ALA A 363 11.40 15.75 13.04
CA ALA A 363 12.65 16.47 12.80
C ALA A 363 13.89 15.58 12.89
N MET A 364 13.90 14.60 13.80
CA MET A 364 15.05 13.73 14.04
C MET A 364 15.20 12.68 12.95
N PHE A 365 14.11 12.03 12.52
CA PHE A 365 14.22 11.03 11.46
C PHE A 365 14.39 11.67 10.09
N VAL A 366 13.82 12.86 9.82
CA VAL A 366 14.08 13.60 8.59
C VAL A 366 15.54 14.07 8.54
N GLY A 367 16.08 14.58 9.66
CA GLY A 367 17.50 14.89 9.76
C GLY A 367 18.39 13.68 9.50
N GLY A 368 18.06 12.54 10.13
CA GLY A 368 18.75 11.26 9.88
C GLY A 368 18.68 10.81 8.42
N PHE A 369 17.54 11.00 7.75
CA PHE A 369 17.36 10.70 6.34
C PHE A 369 18.24 11.56 5.43
N LEU A 370 18.37 12.86 5.71
CA LEU A 370 19.27 13.74 4.97
C LEU A 370 20.73 13.29 5.09
N PHE A 371 21.17 12.87 6.28
CA PHE A 371 22.49 12.26 6.48
C PHE A 371 22.65 10.93 5.72
N PHE A 372 21.61 10.09 5.71
CA PHE A 372 21.59 8.86 4.93
C PHE A 372 21.74 9.15 3.42
N LEU A 373 21.05 10.15 2.86
CA LEU A 373 21.19 10.54 1.46
C LEU A 373 22.60 11.04 1.15
N ALA A 374 23.19 11.87 2.03
CA ALA A 374 24.57 12.30 1.89
C ALA A 374 25.55 11.12 1.94
N PHE A 375 25.31 10.15 2.83
CA PHE A 375 26.10 8.92 2.92
C PHE A 375 25.97 8.05 1.66
N ALA A 376 24.75 7.88 1.15
CA ALA A 376 24.47 7.14 -0.08
C ALA A 376 25.17 7.79 -1.28
N GLN A 377 25.16 9.13 -1.35
CA GLN A 377 25.88 9.88 -2.38
C GLN A 377 27.41 9.72 -2.24
N ALA A 378 27.95 9.83 -1.02
CA ALA A 378 29.38 9.64 -0.76
C ALA A 378 29.87 8.22 -1.09
N THR A 379 28.99 7.22 -0.99
CA THR A 379 29.27 5.81 -1.28
C THR A 379 28.69 5.34 -2.62
N ALA A 380 28.35 6.26 -3.53
CA ALA A 380 27.57 5.97 -4.75
C ALA A 380 28.12 4.81 -5.62
N HIS A 381 29.43 4.59 -5.64
CA HIS A 381 30.07 3.48 -6.38
C HIS A 381 29.68 2.08 -5.86
N HIS A 382 29.16 1.98 -4.63
CA HIS A 382 28.60 0.75 -4.05
C HIS A 382 27.07 0.76 -3.98
N GLN A 383 26.42 1.86 -4.34
CA GLN A 383 24.97 2.05 -4.25
C GLN A 383 24.32 1.95 -5.63
N ALA A 384 23.02 1.70 -5.66
CA ALA A 384 22.19 2.06 -6.81
C ALA A 384 21.56 3.43 -6.56
N LYS A 385 21.06 4.09 -7.61
CA LYS A 385 20.19 5.26 -7.43
C LYS A 385 19.02 4.88 -6.52
N ILE A 386 18.78 5.71 -5.50
CA ILE A 386 17.64 5.53 -4.61
C ILE A 386 16.39 5.99 -5.37
N ASP A 387 15.44 5.09 -5.57
CA ASP A 387 14.17 5.43 -6.20
C ASP A 387 13.22 6.00 -5.13
N LEU A 388 12.99 7.31 -5.22
CA LEU A 388 12.09 8.02 -4.31
C LEU A 388 10.64 8.01 -4.78
N LYS A 389 10.35 7.64 -6.04
CA LYS A 389 9.00 7.73 -6.58
C LYS A 389 8.02 6.83 -5.81
N PRO A 390 8.26 5.52 -5.59
CA PRO A 390 7.33 4.68 -4.85
C PRO A 390 7.12 5.14 -3.38
N PRO A 391 8.17 5.44 -2.59
CA PRO A 391 8.00 5.99 -1.25
C PRO A 391 7.19 7.29 -1.21
N LEU A 392 7.44 8.22 -2.14
CA LEU A 392 6.71 9.49 -2.21
C LEU A 392 5.23 9.31 -2.56
N LEU A 393 4.91 8.41 -3.49
CA LEU A 393 3.54 8.09 -3.85
C LEU A 393 2.79 7.49 -2.66
N VAL A 394 3.37 6.51 -1.96
CA VAL A 394 2.76 5.93 -0.76
C VAL A 394 2.60 6.97 0.35
N GLY A 395 3.62 7.82 0.57
CA GLY A 395 3.50 8.93 1.51
C GLY A 395 2.38 9.91 1.15
N PHE A 396 2.22 10.22 -0.14
CA PHE A 396 1.16 11.09 -0.64
C PHE A 396 -0.24 10.47 -0.47
N PHE A 397 -0.37 9.15 -0.69
CA PHE A 397 -1.57 8.38 -0.38
C PHE A 397 -1.94 8.51 1.10
N LEU A 398 -0.99 8.21 2.00
CA LEU A 398 -1.23 8.24 3.44
C LEU A 398 -1.52 9.66 3.95
N ALA A 399 -0.80 10.67 3.46
CA ALA A 399 -1.05 12.07 3.77
C ALA A 399 -2.47 12.49 3.33
N GLY A 400 -2.89 12.10 2.13
CA GLY A 400 -4.26 12.30 1.66
C GLY A 400 -5.27 11.59 2.56
N LEU A 401 -5.03 10.31 2.88
CA LEU A 401 -5.89 9.49 3.71
C LEU A 401 -6.12 10.13 5.09
N VAL A 402 -5.05 10.56 5.80
CA VAL A 402 -5.19 11.20 7.12
C VAL A 402 -5.87 12.55 7.05
N THR A 403 -5.71 13.28 5.94
CA THR A 403 -6.39 14.57 5.68
C THR A 403 -7.88 14.38 5.45
N HIS A 404 -8.32 13.27 4.83
CA HIS A 404 -9.75 12.99 4.66
C HIS A 404 -10.37 12.34 5.89
N GLY A 405 -9.66 11.40 6.53
CA GLY A 405 -10.25 10.54 7.54
C GLY A 405 -10.61 11.22 8.83
N GLY A 406 -9.88 12.26 9.24
CA GLY A 406 -10.26 13.04 10.42
C GLY A 406 -11.68 13.60 10.35
N LEU A 407 -12.26 13.72 9.14
CA LEU A 407 -13.62 14.17 8.91
C LEU A 407 -14.66 13.05 8.73
N GLN A 408 -14.27 11.78 8.81
CA GLN A 408 -15.16 10.63 8.57
C GLN A 408 -15.69 9.97 9.85
N GLY A 409 -15.16 10.33 11.03
CA GLY A 409 -15.54 9.70 12.29
C GLY A 409 -17.04 9.78 12.59
N TRP A 410 -17.70 10.87 12.19
CA TRP A 410 -19.11 11.14 12.50
C TRP A 410 -20.07 10.02 12.04
N TRP A 411 -19.78 9.35 10.92
CA TRP A 411 -20.61 8.24 10.42
C TRP A 411 -19.99 6.87 10.68
N ILE A 412 -18.67 6.78 10.75
CA ILE A 412 -17.95 5.51 10.94
C ILE A 412 -18.19 4.97 12.34
N GLU A 413 -18.09 5.81 13.36
CA GLU A 413 -18.29 5.43 14.75
C GLU A 413 -19.62 4.70 14.98
N PRO A 414 -20.81 5.26 14.64
CA PRO A 414 -22.07 4.58 14.89
C PRO A 414 -22.31 3.35 14.00
N VAL A 415 -21.56 3.19 12.90
CA VAL A 415 -21.63 1.99 12.04
C VAL A 415 -20.79 0.87 12.65
N LEU A 416 -19.53 1.14 12.96
CA LEU A 416 -18.60 0.11 13.40
C LEU A 416 -18.87 -0.37 14.83
N THR A 417 -19.34 0.50 15.72
CA THR A 417 -19.73 0.10 17.10
C THR A 417 -20.92 -0.85 17.16
N ARG A 418 -21.68 -1.01 16.06
CA ARG A 418 -22.78 -1.98 15.95
C ARG A 418 -22.31 -3.37 15.51
N LEU A 419 -21.05 -3.52 15.09
CA LEU A 419 -20.49 -4.79 14.65
C LEU A 419 -19.85 -5.53 15.84
N GLY A 420 -20.12 -6.83 15.92
CA GLY A 420 -19.33 -7.72 16.78
C GLY A 420 -17.98 -8.05 16.15
N GLU A 421 -17.12 -8.71 16.93
CA GLU A 421 -15.76 -9.11 16.55
C GLU A 421 -15.70 -9.88 15.20
N ILE A 422 -16.47 -10.96 15.07
CA ILE A 422 -16.44 -11.83 13.88
C ILE A 422 -16.95 -11.09 12.62
N PRO A 423 -18.12 -10.41 12.64
CA PRO A 423 -18.55 -9.57 11.52
C PRO A 423 -17.52 -8.50 11.13
N LEU A 424 -16.86 -7.87 12.11
CA LEU A 424 -15.84 -6.86 11.85
C LEU A 424 -14.59 -7.46 11.18
N PHE A 425 -14.11 -8.61 11.67
CA PHE A 425 -12.99 -9.33 11.07
C PHE A 425 -13.27 -9.74 9.62
N ILE A 426 -14.43 -10.36 9.37
CA ILE A 426 -14.83 -10.81 8.03
C ILE A 426 -15.05 -9.60 7.11
N GLY A 427 -15.71 -8.56 7.62
CA GLY A 427 -15.94 -7.31 6.92
C GLY A 427 -14.62 -6.65 6.51
N ALA A 428 -13.66 -6.52 7.42
CA ALA A 428 -12.33 -5.98 7.14
C ALA A 428 -11.57 -6.81 6.10
N THR A 429 -11.62 -8.15 6.21
CA THR A 429 -11.00 -9.06 5.23
C THR A 429 -11.58 -8.88 3.83
N ALA A 430 -12.90 -8.85 3.71
CA ALA A 430 -13.59 -8.72 2.43
C ALA A 430 -13.44 -7.33 1.82
N LEU A 431 -13.55 -6.27 2.63
CA LEU A 431 -13.37 -4.89 2.18
C LEU A 431 -11.93 -4.64 1.73
N THR A 432 -10.95 -5.22 2.41
CA THR A 432 -9.55 -5.13 2.00
C THR A 432 -9.28 -5.83 0.67
N ALA A 433 -10.00 -6.91 0.34
CA ALA A 433 -9.84 -7.54 -0.97
C ALA A 433 -10.11 -6.56 -2.14
N VAL A 434 -10.84 -5.47 -1.89
CA VAL A 434 -11.20 -4.47 -2.91
C VAL A 434 -10.72 -3.06 -2.56
N ASN A 435 -10.02 -2.85 -1.44
CA ASN A 435 -9.58 -1.54 -0.97
C ASN A 435 -8.22 -1.66 -0.28
N ASP A 436 -7.50 -0.56 -0.15
CA ASP A 436 -6.21 -0.57 0.52
C ASP A 436 -6.36 -0.88 2.03
N ASN A 437 -5.54 -1.79 2.53
CA ASN A 437 -5.58 -2.24 3.93
C ASN A 437 -5.28 -1.11 4.94
N ALA A 438 -4.47 -0.11 4.57
CA ALA A 438 -4.14 1.03 5.42
C ALA A 438 -5.35 1.95 5.59
N ALA A 439 -6.17 2.10 4.54
CA ALA A 439 -7.43 2.83 4.65
C ALA A 439 -8.38 2.15 5.65
N ILE A 440 -8.56 0.82 5.59
CA ILE A 440 -9.48 0.11 6.49
C ILE A 440 -9.06 0.24 7.97
N THR A 441 -7.77 0.06 8.24
CA THR A 441 -7.22 0.12 9.61
C THR A 441 -7.21 1.54 10.17
N TYR A 442 -6.85 2.53 9.35
CA TYR A 442 -6.93 3.94 9.74
C TYR A 442 -8.37 4.38 10.02
N LEU A 443 -9.35 4.01 9.18
CA LEU A 443 -10.75 4.33 9.45
C LEU A 443 -11.24 3.76 10.79
N ALA A 444 -10.68 2.62 11.23
CA ALA A 444 -11.00 2.06 12.53
C ALA A 444 -10.44 2.87 13.71
N THR A 445 -9.34 3.61 13.55
CA THR A 445 -8.81 4.48 14.62
C THR A 445 -9.71 5.67 14.92
N LEU A 446 -10.66 5.98 14.03
CA LEU A 446 -11.65 7.04 14.21
C LEU A 446 -12.75 6.65 15.20
N VAL A 447 -12.75 5.42 15.72
CA VAL A 447 -13.73 4.92 16.69
C VAL A 447 -13.06 4.79 18.06
N PRO A 448 -13.17 5.80 18.94
CA PRO A 448 -12.45 5.81 20.22
C PRO A 448 -12.95 4.74 21.20
N THR A 449 -14.18 4.27 21.01
CA THR A 449 -14.85 3.30 21.90
C THR A 449 -14.55 1.84 21.56
N PHE A 450 -13.66 1.56 20.60
CA PHE A 450 -13.27 0.19 20.28
C PHE A 450 -12.59 -0.50 21.47
N THR A 451 -13.10 -1.68 21.82
CA THR A 451 -12.42 -2.59 22.74
C THR A 451 -11.18 -3.18 22.08
N GLU A 452 -10.24 -3.71 22.87
CA GLU A 452 -9.02 -4.33 22.34
C GLU A 452 -9.32 -5.48 21.38
N GLU A 453 -10.40 -6.23 21.61
CA GLU A 453 -10.85 -7.31 20.74
C GLU A 453 -11.31 -6.79 19.37
N LEU A 454 -12.03 -5.66 19.32
CA LEU A 454 -12.45 -5.04 18.06
C LEU A 454 -11.27 -4.43 17.29
N LYS A 455 -10.33 -3.80 18.00
CA LYS A 455 -9.06 -3.30 17.41
C LYS A 455 -8.26 -4.44 16.81
N TYR A 456 -8.13 -5.55 17.52
CA TYR A 456 -7.47 -6.75 17.03
C TYR A 456 -8.18 -7.31 15.80
N ALA A 457 -9.51 -7.49 15.86
CA ALA A 457 -10.30 -8.09 14.80
C ALA A 457 -10.24 -7.30 13.48
N VAL A 458 -10.31 -5.97 13.53
CA VAL A 458 -10.25 -5.15 12.31
C VAL A 458 -8.87 -5.19 11.67
N VAL A 459 -7.79 -5.13 12.46
CA VAL A 459 -6.42 -5.19 11.92
C VAL A 459 -6.11 -6.58 11.40
N ALA A 460 -6.43 -7.63 12.17
CA ALA A 460 -6.22 -9.01 11.75
C ALA A 460 -6.99 -9.34 10.46
N GLY A 461 -8.23 -8.85 10.34
CA GLY A 461 -9.03 -8.98 9.13
C GLY A 461 -8.39 -8.23 7.95
N ALA A 462 -8.00 -6.97 8.15
CA ALA A 462 -7.39 -6.16 7.10
C ALA A 462 -6.09 -6.78 6.56
N VAL A 463 -5.14 -7.16 7.43
CA VAL A 463 -3.87 -7.76 6.99
C VAL A 463 -4.08 -9.12 6.32
N THR A 464 -5.09 -9.89 6.74
CA THR A 464 -5.44 -11.17 6.11
C THR A 464 -6.01 -11.00 4.71
N GLY A 465 -6.85 -9.99 4.50
CA GLY A 465 -7.45 -9.69 3.18
C GLY A 465 -6.48 -9.08 2.17
N GLY A 466 -5.36 -8.50 2.64
CA GLY A 466 -4.40 -7.77 1.79
C GLY A 466 -3.73 -8.58 0.69
N GLY A 467 -3.80 -9.92 0.72
CA GLY A 467 -3.27 -10.79 -0.34
C GLY A 467 -4.27 -11.24 -1.40
N LEU A 468 -5.57 -10.95 -1.24
CA LEU A 468 -6.63 -11.53 -2.08
C LEU A 468 -6.66 -10.97 -3.51
N THR A 469 -6.25 -9.72 -3.71
CA THR A 469 -6.21 -9.08 -5.02
C THR A 469 -5.00 -8.17 -5.17
N VAL A 470 -4.76 -7.70 -6.39
CA VAL A 470 -3.66 -6.75 -6.70
C VAL A 470 -3.82 -5.41 -5.99
N ILE A 471 -5.05 -4.95 -5.77
CA ILE A 471 -5.31 -3.61 -5.21
C ILE A 471 -5.42 -3.61 -3.69
N ALA A 472 -5.41 -4.78 -3.06
CA ALA A 472 -5.66 -4.96 -1.63
C ALA A 472 -4.50 -4.47 -0.74
N ASN A 473 -3.29 -4.37 -1.30
CA ASN A 473 -2.11 -3.92 -0.58
C ASN A 473 -1.09 -3.30 -1.56
N ALA A 474 -0.47 -2.18 -1.20
CA ALA A 474 0.50 -1.44 -2.01
C ALA A 474 1.69 -2.24 -2.59
N PRO A 475 2.22 -3.31 -1.95
CA PRO A 475 3.25 -4.15 -2.54
C PRO A 475 2.77 -5.01 -3.72
N ASN A 476 1.49 -5.39 -3.77
CA ASN A 476 0.98 -6.39 -4.71
C ASN A 476 1.17 -5.99 -6.19
N PRO A 477 0.95 -4.73 -6.62
CA PRO A 477 1.27 -4.29 -7.98
C PRO A 477 2.75 -4.47 -8.34
N ALA A 478 3.68 -4.27 -7.39
CA ALA A 478 5.10 -4.50 -7.62
C ALA A 478 5.38 -5.99 -7.86
N GLY A 479 4.83 -6.87 -7.02
CA GLY A 479 4.94 -8.32 -7.21
C GLY A 479 4.33 -8.79 -8.53
N GLN A 480 3.15 -8.27 -8.88
CA GLN A 480 2.48 -8.57 -10.15
C GLN A 480 3.32 -8.11 -11.34
N SER A 481 3.82 -6.87 -11.36
CA SER A 481 4.56 -6.33 -12.51
C SER A 481 5.85 -7.10 -12.81
N ILE A 482 6.50 -7.66 -11.77
CA ILE A 482 7.69 -8.51 -11.91
C ILE A 482 7.33 -9.89 -12.47
N LEU A 483 6.23 -10.48 -11.97
CA LEU A 483 5.86 -11.86 -12.27
C LEU A 483 4.95 -12.01 -13.49
N GLN A 484 4.25 -10.97 -13.94
CA GLN A 484 3.24 -11.04 -15.00
C GLN A 484 3.76 -11.63 -16.31
N ARG A 485 5.04 -11.43 -16.63
CA ARG A 485 5.69 -11.96 -17.84
C ARG A 485 5.72 -13.49 -17.93
N PHE A 486 5.52 -14.17 -16.81
CA PHE A 486 5.46 -15.64 -16.75
C PHE A 486 4.03 -16.19 -16.92
N PHE A 487 3.05 -15.30 -17.14
CA PHE A 487 1.66 -15.66 -17.40
C PHE A 487 1.30 -15.25 -18.84
N PRO A 488 0.82 -16.17 -19.70
CA PRO A 488 0.60 -15.89 -21.13
C PRO A 488 -0.25 -14.66 -21.42
N ASP A 489 -1.33 -14.46 -20.65
CA ASP A 489 -2.28 -13.35 -20.79
C ASP A 489 -2.16 -12.33 -19.64
N GLY A 490 -1.03 -12.34 -18.92
CA GLY A 490 -0.86 -11.65 -17.66
C GLY A 490 -1.55 -12.36 -16.48
N VAL A 491 -1.47 -11.75 -15.30
CA VAL A 491 -2.05 -12.32 -14.07
C VAL A 491 -3.57 -12.13 -14.08
N SER A 492 -4.31 -13.23 -14.20
CA SER A 492 -5.77 -13.23 -14.09
C SER A 492 -6.23 -12.89 -12.66
N PRO A 493 -7.15 -11.92 -12.47
CA PRO A 493 -7.69 -11.60 -11.15
C PRO A 493 -8.34 -12.79 -10.44
N LEU A 494 -9.10 -13.60 -11.17
CA LEU A 494 -9.74 -14.81 -10.62
C LEU A 494 -8.72 -15.91 -10.31
N GLY A 495 -7.68 -16.03 -11.13
CA GLY A 495 -6.58 -16.97 -10.89
C GLY A 495 -5.80 -16.61 -9.61
N LEU A 496 -5.52 -15.31 -9.43
CA LEU A 496 -4.88 -14.80 -8.22
C LEU A 496 -5.76 -15.05 -6.98
N LEU A 497 -7.04 -14.67 -7.06
CA LEU A 497 -7.98 -14.89 -5.96
C LEU A 497 -8.06 -16.37 -5.56
N ALA A 498 -8.16 -17.28 -6.54
CA ALA A 498 -8.16 -18.72 -6.28
C ALA A 498 -6.85 -19.20 -5.63
N GLY A 499 -5.71 -18.66 -6.06
CA GLY A 499 -4.40 -18.95 -5.48
C GLY A 499 -4.21 -18.40 -4.06
N ALA A 500 -4.86 -17.29 -3.73
CA ALA A 500 -4.78 -16.62 -2.43
C ALA A 500 -5.83 -17.11 -1.41
N LEU A 501 -6.92 -17.75 -1.86
CA LEU A 501 -8.05 -18.09 -0.99
C LEU A 501 -7.67 -19.05 0.15
N LEU A 502 -6.97 -20.15 -0.16
CA LEU A 502 -6.56 -21.12 0.85
C LEU A 502 -5.58 -20.52 1.90
N PRO A 503 -4.50 -19.81 1.52
CA PRO A 503 -3.63 -19.16 2.51
C PRO A 503 -4.38 -18.12 3.33
N THR A 504 -5.32 -17.38 2.73
CA THR A 504 -6.19 -16.43 3.46
C THR A 504 -7.02 -17.16 4.51
N LEU A 505 -7.66 -18.28 4.17
CA LEU A 505 -8.46 -19.07 5.12
C LEU A 505 -7.61 -19.65 6.26
N VAL A 506 -6.40 -20.15 5.95
CA VAL A 506 -5.45 -20.64 6.96
C VAL A 506 -5.07 -19.50 7.91
N MET A 507 -4.79 -18.32 7.36
CA MET A 507 -4.40 -17.14 8.13
C MET A 507 -5.56 -16.62 9.00
N SER A 508 -6.77 -16.54 8.45
CA SER A 508 -7.98 -16.24 9.21
C SER A 508 -8.18 -17.22 10.36
N GLY A 509 -8.00 -18.52 10.11
CA GLY A 509 -8.05 -19.53 11.16
C GLY A 509 -7.02 -19.29 12.26
N CYS A 510 -5.78 -18.94 11.90
CA CYS A 510 -4.74 -18.65 12.89
C CYS A 510 -5.08 -17.41 13.74
N PHE A 511 -5.52 -16.32 13.12
CA PHE A 511 -5.87 -15.11 13.86
C PHE A 511 -7.12 -15.24 14.71
N LEU A 512 -8.10 -16.06 14.31
CA LEU A 512 -9.33 -16.27 15.08
C LEU A 512 -9.18 -17.32 16.18
N LEU A 513 -8.41 -18.40 15.96
CA LEU A 513 -8.23 -19.46 16.96
C LEU A 513 -7.27 -19.07 18.07
N PHE A 514 -6.27 -18.27 17.75
CA PHE A 514 -5.34 -17.71 18.72
C PHE A 514 -5.70 -16.26 19.08
N GLY A 515 -6.87 -15.79 18.64
CA GLY A 515 -7.38 -14.42 18.70
C GLY A 515 -7.39 -13.85 20.09
#